data_AF-A0AAD3W0C0-F1
#
_entry.id   AF-A0AAD3W0C0-F1
#
_cell.length_a   1.000
_cell.length_b   1.000
_cell.length_c   1.000
_cell.angle_alpha   90.00
_cell.angle_beta   90.00
_cell.angle_gamma   90.00
#
_symmetry.space_group_name_H-M   'P 1'
#
loop_
_entity.id
_entity.type
_entity.pdbx_description
1 polymer ?
#
loop_
_entity_poly.entity_id
_entity_poly.type
_entity_poly.pdbx_seq_one_letter_code
_entity_poly.pdbx_strand_id
1 'polypeptide(L)'
;MLLKQRQTYQEKTEPNEGEIRVREQNREASRKPDIEPVVYNIPEIASMLDIHLIGAYELAKRKGFPSVRIGRRIVVPKEAFHRWLEGEAVG
;
A
#
# COMPACT_ATOMS: atom_id res chain seq x y z
N MET A 1 34.45 -9.79 43.63
CA MET A 1 33.09 -9.20 43.59
C MET A 1 32.71 -8.57 42.23
N LEU A 2 33.65 -8.09 41.40
CA LEU A 2 33.33 -7.40 40.13
C LEU A 2 33.04 -8.31 38.91
N LEU A 3 33.44 -9.58 38.93
CA LEU A 3 33.22 -10.49 37.78
C LEU A 3 31.78 -10.98 37.62
N LYS A 4 30.97 -10.98 38.68
CA LYS A 4 29.54 -11.36 38.59
C LYS A 4 28.67 -10.22 38.02
N GLN A 5 29.02 -8.95 38.26
CA GLN A 5 28.24 -7.81 37.77
C GLN A 5 28.40 -7.57 36.27
N ARG A 6 29.60 -7.84 35.71
CA ARG A 6 29.85 -7.67 34.27
C ARG A 6 29.02 -8.65 33.42
N GLN A 7 28.72 -9.85 33.95
CA GLN A 7 27.84 -10.82 33.32
C GLN A 7 26.38 -10.35 33.35
N THR A 8 25.93 -9.77 34.48
CA THR A 8 24.55 -9.24 34.63
C THR A 8 24.22 -8.02 33.74
N TYR A 9 25.23 -7.33 33.21
CA TYR A 9 25.04 -6.20 32.29
C TYR A 9 24.84 -6.64 30.83
N GLN A 10 25.49 -7.74 30.41
CA GLN A 10 25.39 -8.20 29.01
C GLN A 10 24.05 -8.89 28.72
N GLU A 11 23.48 -9.56 29.73
CA GLU A 11 22.23 -10.33 29.60
C GLU A 11 20.96 -9.45 29.56
N LYS A 12 21.07 -8.13 29.81
CA LYS A 12 19.94 -7.19 29.84
C LYS A 12 19.80 -6.34 28.58
N THR A 13 20.79 -6.35 27.70
CA THR A 13 20.81 -5.52 26.48
C THR A 13 20.56 -6.30 25.21
N GLU A 14 20.78 -7.62 25.24
CA GLU A 14 20.42 -8.49 24.13
C GLU A 14 18.96 -8.93 24.28
N PRO A 15 18.13 -8.77 23.23
CA PRO A 15 16.76 -9.26 23.28
C PRO A 15 16.78 -10.77 23.53
N ASN A 16 16.10 -11.20 24.59
CA ASN A 16 16.01 -12.62 24.93
C ASN A 16 15.33 -13.41 23.80
N GLU A 17 15.60 -14.72 23.69
CA GLU A 17 15.02 -15.60 22.68
C GLU A 17 13.49 -15.48 22.61
N GLY A 18 12.82 -15.30 23.76
CA GLY A 18 11.38 -15.07 23.81
C GLY A 18 10.96 -13.78 23.10
N GLU A 19 11.73 -12.70 23.24
CA GLU A 19 11.48 -11.41 22.58
C GLU A 19 11.75 -11.48 21.07
N ILE A 20 12.78 -12.23 20.66
CA ILE A 20 13.09 -12.49 19.25
C ILE A 20 11.93 -13.27 18.61
N ARG A 21 11.48 -14.36 19.24
CA ARG A 21 10.36 -15.19 18.76
C ARG A 21 9.06 -14.40 18.65
N VAL A 22 8.74 -13.53 19.62
CA VAL A 22 7.55 -12.68 19.59
C VAL A 22 7.62 -11.64 18.47
N ARG A 23 8.78 -11.01 18.26
CA ARG A 23 8.99 -10.05 17.14
C ARG A 23 8.84 -10.71 15.78
N GLU A 24 9.32 -11.94 15.64
CA GLU A 24 9.24 -12.72 14.41
C GLU A 24 7.80 -13.19 14.15
N GLN A 25 7.12 -13.75 15.15
CA GLN A 25 5.70 -14.14 15.05
C GLN A 25 4.78 -12.95 14.70
N ASN A 26 5.03 -11.76 15.27
CA ASN A 26 4.28 -10.55 14.92
C ASN A 26 4.51 -10.09 13.47
N ARG A 27 5.72 -10.30 12.92
CA ARG A 27 6.02 -10.02 11.51
C ARG A 27 5.24 -10.96 10.58
N GLU A 28 5.11 -12.23 10.94
CA GLU A 28 4.39 -13.21 10.13
C GLU A 28 2.88 -13.01 10.19
N ALA A 29 2.33 -12.69 11.37
CA ALA A 29 0.90 -12.40 11.54
C ALA A 29 0.43 -11.13 10.81
N SER A 30 1.35 -10.25 10.40
CA SER A 30 1.07 -9.01 9.68
C SER A 30 1.24 -9.13 8.16
N ARG A 31 1.56 -10.32 7.63
CA ARG A 31 1.71 -10.51 6.18
C ARG A 31 0.36 -10.32 5.51
N LYS A 32 0.25 -9.27 4.69
CA LYS A 32 -0.91 -9.11 3.81
C LYS A 32 -0.92 -10.27 2.82
N PRO A 33 -2.10 -10.82 2.48
CA PRO A 33 -2.19 -11.82 1.42
C PRO A 33 -1.65 -11.22 0.13
N ASP A 34 -0.94 -12.04 -0.65
CA ASP A 34 -0.46 -11.67 -1.97
C ASP A 34 -1.66 -11.68 -2.92
N ILE A 35 -2.25 -10.50 -3.12
CA ILE A 35 -3.44 -10.29 -3.94
C ILE A 35 -3.08 -9.30 -5.03
N GLU A 36 -3.27 -9.70 -6.28
CA GLU A 36 -3.13 -8.78 -7.40
C GLU A 36 -4.23 -7.70 -7.35
N PRO A 37 -3.88 -6.40 -7.36
CA PRO A 37 -4.89 -5.34 -7.36
C PRO A 37 -5.68 -5.35 -8.67
N VAL A 38 -7.02 -5.36 -8.57
CA VAL A 38 -7.93 -5.22 -9.73
C VAL A 38 -8.36 -3.77 -9.98
N VAL A 39 -7.75 -2.83 -9.26
CA VAL A 39 -8.02 -1.39 -9.35
C VAL A 39 -6.72 -0.62 -9.45
N TYR A 40 -6.78 0.53 -10.11
CA TYR A 40 -5.78 1.58 -10.04
C TYR A 40 -6.14 2.60 -8.94
N ASN A 41 -5.12 3.23 -8.37
CA ASN A 41 -5.24 4.46 -7.59
C ASN A 41 -5.04 5.70 -8.48
N ILE A 42 -5.42 6.88 -7.99
CA ILE A 42 -5.32 8.11 -8.78
C ILE A 42 -3.88 8.46 -9.20
N PRO A 43 -2.86 8.31 -8.33
CA PRO A 43 -1.46 8.45 -8.77
C PRO A 43 -1.06 7.53 -9.94
N GLU A 44 -1.47 6.26 -9.94
CA GLU A 44 -1.20 5.34 -11.05
C GLU A 44 -1.86 5.83 -12.35
N ILE A 45 -3.09 6.32 -12.28
CA ILE A 45 -3.79 6.91 -13.43
C ILE A 45 -3.06 8.14 -13.96
N ALA A 46 -2.60 9.02 -13.05
CA ALA A 46 -1.84 10.21 -13.42
C ALA A 46 -0.57 9.85 -14.21
N SER A 47 0.17 8.84 -13.72
CA SER A 47 1.36 8.34 -14.40
C SER A 47 1.04 7.66 -15.74
N MET A 48 -0.03 6.86 -15.82
CA MET A 48 -0.40 6.18 -17.08
C MET A 48 -0.86 7.14 -18.17
N LEU A 49 -1.53 8.23 -17.80
CA LEU A 49 -2.02 9.24 -18.75
C LEU A 49 -1.00 10.36 -19.01
N ASP A 50 0.15 10.35 -18.32
CA ASP A 50 1.16 11.41 -18.32
C ASP A 50 0.56 12.80 -18.02
N ILE A 51 -0.27 12.88 -16.98
CA ILE A 51 -0.91 14.13 -16.52
C ILE A 51 -0.56 14.45 -15.07
N HIS A 52 -0.69 15.72 -14.71
CA HIS A 52 -0.51 16.15 -13.32
C HIS A 52 -1.54 15.50 -12.39
N LEU A 53 -1.12 15.18 -11.16
CA LEU A 53 -1.95 14.50 -10.16
C LEU A 53 -3.27 15.25 -9.88
N ILE A 54 -3.25 16.58 -9.85
CA ILE A 54 -4.45 17.40 -9.68
C ILE A 54 -5.44 17.14 -10.83
N GLY A 55 -4.95 17.10 -12.07
CA GLY A 55 -5.78 16.79 -13.25
C GLY A 55 -6.37 15.39 -13.19
N ALA A 56 -5.63 14.40 -12.69
CA ALA A 56 -6.16 13.05 -12.49
C ALA A 56 -7.27 13.01 -11.41
N TYR A 57 -7.16 13.79 -10.34
CA TYR A 57 -8.23 13.93 -9.34
C TYR A 57 -9.47 14.64 -9.88
N GLU A 58 -9.29 15.64 -10.75
CA GLU A 58 -10.40 16.29 -11.43
C GLU A 58 -11.08 15.34 -12.42
N LEU A 59 -10.30 14.61 -13.22
CA LEU A 59 -10.79 13.56 -14.11
C LEU A 59 -11.61 12.52 -13.34
N ALA A 60 -11.12 12.08 -12.18
CA ALA A 60 -11.82 11.13 -11.33
C ALA A 60 -13.20 11.61 -10.82
N LYS A 61 -13.46 12.92 -10.85
CA LYS A 61 -14.76 13.51 -10.48
C LYS A 61 -15.67 13.76 -11.68
N ARG A 62 -15.17 13.64 -12.92
CA ARG A 62 -15.97 13.88 -14.12
C ARG A 62 -17.04 12.81 -14.26
N LYS A 63 -18.24 13.24 -14.67
CA LYS A 63 -19.33 12.33 -14.99
C LYS A 63 -18.90 11.44 -16.16
N GLY A 64 -19.09 10.12 -16.03
CA GLY A 64 -18.72 9.14 -17.05
C GLY A 64 -17.34 8.50 -16.84
N PHE A 65 -16.48 9.08 -15.99
CA PHE A 65 -15.21 8.43 -15.64
C PHE A 65 -15.44 7.28 -14.65
N PRO A 66 -14.80 6.10 -14.84
CA PRO A 66 -15.11 4.89 -14.07
C PRO A 66 -14.43 4.86 -12.69
N SER A 67 -14.71 5.84 -11.81
CA SER A 67 -14.17 5.88 -10.45
C SER A 67 -15.14 5.33 -9.40
N VAL A 68 -14.58 4.75 -8.34
CA VAL A 68 -15.30 4.26 -7.15
C VAL A 68 -14.67 4.86 -5.89
N ARG A 69 -15.50 5.40 -4.98
CA ARG A 69 -15.03 5.96 -3.71
C ARG A 69 -15.29 4.97 -2.57
N ILE A 70 -14.21 4.52 -1.93
CA ILE A 70 -14.24 3.61 -0.77
C ILE A 70 -13.68 4.37 0.44
N GLY A 71 -14.58 4.84 1.30
CA GLY A 71 -14.23 5.73 2.40
C GLY A 71 -13.52 7.00 1.89
N ARG A 72 -12.25 7.18 2.28
CA ARG A 72 -11.42 8.31 1.84
C ARG A 72 -10.73 8.09 0.50
N ARG A 73 -10.63 6.84 0.03
CA ARG A 73 -9.87 6.46 -1.17
C ARG A 73 -10.75 6.55 -2.41
N ILE A 74 -10.15 6.96 -3.52
CA ILE A 74 -10.74 6.85 -4.85
C ILE A 74 -9.91 5.82 -5.60
N VAL A 75 -10.59 4.85 -6.19
CA VAL A 75 -9.99 3.77 -6.99
C VAL A 75 -10.71 3.68 -8.33
N VAL A 76 -10.04 3.13 -9.33
CA VAL A 76 -10.55 3.01 -10.70
C VAL A 76 -10.40 1.54 -11.10
N PRO A 77 -11.49 0.78 -11.35
CA PRO A 77 -11.39 -0.60 -11.79
C PRO A 77 -10.61 -0.70 -13.11
N LYS A 78 -9.60 -1.59 -13.16
CA LYS A 78 -8.67 -1.65 -14.30
C LYS A 78 -9.40 -1.85 -15.64
N GLU A 79 -10.29 -2.84 -15.70
CA GLU A 79 -11.06 -3.13 -16.93
C GLU A 79 -11.99 -1.98 -17.36
N ALA A 80 -12.55 -1.24 -16.39
CA ALA A 80 -13.44 -0.13 -16.71
C ALA A 80 -12.66 1.07 -17.24
N PHE A 81 -11.47 1.32 -16.69
CA PHE A 81 -10.56 2.36 -17.18
C PHE A 81 -10.15 2.13 -18.64
N HIS A 82 -9.75 0.91 -18.98
CA HIS A 82 -9.36 0.58 -20.37
C HIS A 82 -10.52 0.69 -21.34
N ARG A 83 -11.71 0.18 -20.97
CA ARG A 83 -12.94 0.38 -21.77
C ARG A 83 -13.30 1.86 -21.96
N TRP A 84 -13.12 2.68 -20.93
CA TRP A 84 -13.33 4.11 -21.03
C TRP A 84 -12.32 4.74 -22.01
N LEU A 85 -11.03 4.43 -21.92
CA LEU A 85 -10.01 4.90 -22.86
C LEU A 85 -10.31 4.52 -24.31
N GLU A 86 -10.71 3.27 -24.55
CA GLU A 86 -11.14 2.80 -25.88
C GLU A 86 -12.32 3.63 -26.40
N GLY A 87 -13.28 3.97 -25.54
CA GLY A 87 -14.41 4.81 -25.89
C GLY A 87 -14.02 6.26 -26.24
N GLU A 88 -13.08 6.85 -25.50
CA GLU A 88 -12.58 8.22 -25.76
C GLU A 88 -11.71 8.30 -27.04
N ALA A 89 -11.06 7.20 -27.44
CA ALA A 89 -10.23 7.16 -28.65
C ALA A 89 -11.02 7.15 -29.96
N VAL A 90 -12.33 6.87 -29.91
CA VAL A 90 -13.23 6.81 -31.09
C VAL A 90 -13.94 8.16 -31.35
N GLY A 91 -13.45 9.25 -30.74
CA GLY A 91 -13.93 10.63 -30.93
C GLY A 91 -13.21 11.40 -32.03
#